data_AF-A0A0Q6C3P0-F1
#
_entry.id   AF-A0A0Q6C3P0-F1
#
_cell.length_a   1.000
_cell.length_b   1.000
_cell.length_c   1.000
_cell.angle_alpha   90.00
_cell.angle_beta   90.00
_cell.angle_gamma   90.00
#
_symmetry.space_group_name_H-M   'P 1'
#
loop_
_entity.id
_entity.type
_entity.pdbx_description
1 polymer ?
#
loop_
_entity_poly.entity_id
_entity_poly.type
_entity_poly.pdbx_seq_one_letter_code
_entity_poly.pdbx_strand_id
1 'polypeptide(L)'
;MAKPFETYSMVEVESYLPAKTGGLHGKVHIRPCPGQGYPADMHVECARKLRTDYPVGTRFRLKAKLTDRLGEGEFLYSSFSWSFEVLG
;
A
#
# COMPACT_ATOMS: atom_id res chain seq x y z
N MET A 1 -8.35 8.09 10.96
CA MET A 1 -8.58 7.99 9.51
C MET A 1 -9.47 9.15 9.11
N ALA A 2 -8.96 10.05 8.27
CA ALA A 2 -9.60 11.35 8.03
C ALA A 2 -10.41 11.45 6.73
N LYS A 3 -10.61 10.32 6.02
CA LYS A 3 -11.60 10.21 4.93
C LYS A 3 -12.61 9.07 5.15
N PRO A 4 -13.75 9.32 5.83
CA PRO A 4 -14.77 8.30 6.06
C PRO A 4 -15.59 7.96 4.82
N PHE A 5 -15.69 8.88 3.84
CA PHE A 5 -16.52 8.73 2.64
C PHE A 5 -15.79 8.11 1.43
N GLU A 6 -14.47 7.95 1.52
CA GLU A 6 -13.69 7.33 0.44
C GLU A 6 -14.06 5.86 0.29
N THR A 7 -14.34 5.48 -0.95
CA THR A 7 -14.77 4.12 -1.27
C THR A 7 -13.56 3.21 -1.38
N TYR A 8 -13.72 1.97 -0.94
CA TYR A 8 -12.71 0.95 -1.15
C TYR A 8 -12.75 0.44 -2.59
N SER A 9 -11.60 0.44 -3.25
CA SER A 9 -11.39 -0.12 -4.58
C SER A 9 -10.37 -1.26 -4.52
N MET A 10 -10.35 -2.08 -5.58
CA MET A 10 -9.27 -3.04 -5.77
C MET A 10 -8.08 -2.30 -6.36
N VAL A 11 -6.91 -2.42 -5.71
CA VAL A 11 -5.67 -1.76 -6.12
C VAL A 11 -4.59 -2.83 -6.28
N GLU A 12 -3.84 -2.72 -7.37
CA GLU A 12 -2.62 -3.50 -7.55
C GLU A 12 -1.44 -2.76 -6.90
N VAL A 13 -0.69 -3.48 -6.08
CA VAL A 13 0.44 -2.95 -5.31
C VAL A 13 1.63 -3.86 -5.47
N GLU A 14 2.84 -3.34 -5.24
CA GLU A 14 4.06 -4.13 -5.27
C GLU A 14 4.93 -3.85 -4.05
N SER A 15 5.67 -4.88 -3.62
CA SER A 15 6.72 -4.73 -2.61
C SER A 15 7.99 -4.17 -3.24
N TYR A 16 8.63 -3.21 -2.58
CA TYR A 16 9.85 -2.59 -3.07
C TYR A 16 10.82 -2.21 -1.94
N LEU A 17 12.08 -2.00 -2.30
CA LEU A 17 13.12 -1.47 -1.41
C LEU A 17 13.25 0.04 -1.67
N PRO A 18 12.76 0.91 -0.78
CA PRO A 18 12.93 2.35 -0.92
C PRO A 18 14.39 2.76 -0.70
N ALA A 19 14.89 3.70 -1.51
CA ALA A 19 16.23 4.28 -1.31
C ALA A 19 16.31 5.15 -0.04
N LYS A 20 15.19 5.74 0.38
CA LYS A 20 15.01 6.49 1.63
C LYS A 20 13.69 6.08 2.24
N THR A 21 13.66 5.76 3.53
CA THR A 21 12.45 5.25 4.19
C THR A 21 11.45 6.35 4.56
N GLY A 22 11.80 7.63 4.45
CA GLY A 22 10.89 8.74 4.76
C GLY A 22 10.36 8.74 6.20
N GLY A 23 11.11 8.14 7.14
CA GLY A 23 10.68 7.97 8.53
C GLY A 23 9.81 6.73 8.79
N LEU A 24 9.47 5.94 7.77
CA LEU A 24 8.75 4.68 7.93
C LEU A 24 9.69 3.54 8.36
N HIS A 25 9.18 2.65 9.19
CA HIS A 25 9.92 1.50 9.68
C HIS A 25 9.94 0.34 8.67
N GLY A 26 11.04 -0.42 8.67
CA GLY A 26 11.20 -1.61 7.84
C GLY A 26 11.90 -1.35 6.50
N LYS A 27 12.57 -2.40 5.99
CA LYS A 27 13.35 -2.35 4.75
C LYS A 27 12.48 -2.47 3.49
N VAL A 28 11.37 -3.21 3.56
CA VAL A 28 10.47 -3.48 2.44
C VAL A 28 9.17 -2.73 2.65
N HIS A 29 8.79 -1.93 1.66
CA HIS A 29 7.57 -1.11 1.67
C HIS A 29 6.65 -1.56 0.55
N ILE A 30 5.38 -1.17 0.62
CA ILE A 30 4.38 -1.44 -0.41
C ILE A 30 3.96 -0.11 -1.05
N ARG A 31 3.87 -0.10 -2.38
CA ARG A 31 3.44 1.05 -3.20
C ARG A 31 2.40 0.62 -4.24
N PRO A 32 1.55 1.52 -4.75
CA PRO A 32 0.70 1.21 -5.90
C PRO A 32 1.54 0.88 -7.14
N CYS A 33 1.06 -0.07 -7.94
CA CYS A 33 1.61 -0.27 -9.28
C CYS A 33 1.37 0.99 -10.14
N PRO A 34 2.31 1.36 -11.03
CA PRO A 34 2.11 2.47 -11.96
C PRO A 34 0.85 2.29 -12.82
N GLY A 35 0.16 3.40 -13.11
CA GLY A 35 -1.04 3.38 -13.97
C GLY A 35 -2.36 3.13 -13.24
N GLN A 36 -2.36 2.94 -11.92
CA GLN A 36 -3.56 2.72 -11.11
C GLN A 36 -4.29 4.03 -10.71
N GLY A 37 -3.84 5.20 -11.17
CA GLY A 37 -4.38 6.50 -10.77
C GLY A 37 -3.87 7.01 -9.41
N TYR A 38 -2.95 6.29 -8.78
CA TYR A 38 -2.25 6.70 -7.57
C TYR A 38 -0.76 6.94 -7.88
N PRO A 39 -0.10 7.90 -7.19
CA PRO A 39 1.35 8.07 -7.28
C PRO A 39 2.08 6.77 -6.94
N ALA A 40 3.03 6.36 -7.77
CA ALA A 40 3.79 5.12 -7.56
C ALA A 40 4.77 5.22 -6.39
N ASP A 41 4.96 6.40 -5.80
CA ASP A 41 5.71 6.65 -4.57
C ASP A 41 4.80 6.77 -3.33
N MET A 42 3.48 6.69 -3.50
CA MET A 42 2.51 6.74 -2.40
C MET A 42 2.69 5.55 -1.47
N HIS A 43 2.63 5.81 -0.16
CA HIS A 43 2.67 4.75 0.84
C HIS A 43 1.36 3.95 0.85
N VAL A 44 1.47 2.62 0.95
CA VAL A 44 0.34 1.73 1.21
C VAL A 44 0.49 1.08 2.58
N GLU A 45 -0.41 1.44 3.50
CA GLU A 45 -0.55 0.77 4.78
C GLU A 45 -1.40 -0.48 4.61
N CYS A 46 -0.81 -1.65 4.85
CA CYS A 46 -1.43 -2.95 4.62
C CYS A 46 -0.87 -4.03 5.57
N ALA A 47 -1.31 -5.27 5.38
CA ALA A 47 -0.89 -6.39 6.23
C ALA A 47 0.64 -6.63 6.15
N ARG A 48 1.28 -6.82 7.31
CA ARG A 48 2.72 -7.07 7.43
C ARG A 48 3.22 -8.25 6.58
N LYS A 49 2.40 -9.28 6.39
CA LYS A 49 2.71 -10.46 5.57
C LYS A 49 3.15 -10.10 4.13
N LEU A 50 2.60 -9.06 3.51
CA LEU A 50 2.99 -8.64 2.15
C LEU A 50 4.46 -8.20 2.06
N ARG A 51 5.05 -7.73 3.17
CA ARG A 51 6.45 -7.27 3.24
C ARG A 51 7.41 -8.27 3.89
N THR A 52 6.91 -9.33 4.53
CA THR A 52 7.75 -10.32 5.24
C THR A 52 7.74 -11.71 4.64
N ASP A 53 6.63 -12.10 4.01
CA ASP A 53 6.39 -13.51 3.64
C ASP A 53 6.62 -13.75 2.14
N TYR A 54 6.86 -12.69 1.36
CA TYR A 54 7.03 -12.72 -0.08
C TYR A 54 8.32 -12.01 -0.50
N PRO A 55 8.94 -12.41 -1.63
CA PRO A 55 10.06 -11.68 -2.22
C PRO A 55 9.76 -10.20 -2.48
N VAL A 56 10.81 -9.38 -2.48
CA VAL A 56 10.70 -7.99 -2.97
C VAL A 56 10.39 -8.02 -4.47
N GLY A 57 9.45 -7.18 -4.91
CA GLY A 57 8.97 -7.13 -6.29
C GLY A 57 7.70 -7.93 -6.52
N THR A 58 7.22 -8.70 -5.53
CA THR A 58 5.94 -9.39 -5.63
C THR A 58 4.81 -8.37 -5.76
N ARG A 59 3.90 -8.64 -6.72
CA ARG A 59 2.69 -7.87 -6.93
C ARG A 59 1.52 -8.52 -6.22
N PHE A 60 0.61 -7.68 -5.74
CA PHE A 60 -0.58 -8.11 -5.04
C PHE A 60 -1.77 -7.30 -5.53
N ARG A 61 -2.95 -7.92 -5.52
CA ARG A 61 -4.22 -7.21 -5.66
C ARG A 61 -4.94 -7.24 -4.31
N LEU A 62 -5.25 -6.08 -3.77
CA LEU A 62 -5.91 -5.95 -2.47
C LEU A 62 -6.96 -4.85 -2.48
N LYS A 63 -7.85 -4.87 -1.48
CA LYS A 63 -8.86 -3.83 -1.30
C LYS A 63 -8.27 -2.69 -0.47
N ALA A 64 -8.21 -1.49 -1.04
CA ALA A 64 -7.71 -0.30 -0.34
C ALA A 64 -8.60 0.91 -0.59
N LYS A 65 -8.47 1.93 0.26
CA LYS A 65 -9.05 3.26 0.03
C LYS A 65 -8.01 4.34 0.20
N LEU A 66 -8.23 5.47 -0.45
CA LEU A 66 -7.49 6.69 -0.18
C LEU A 66 -7.87 7.24 1.19
N THR A 67 -6.87 7.59 1.98
CA THR A 67 -7.04 8.23 3.28
C THR A 67 -5.90 9.22 3.47
N ASP A 68 -6.01 10.04 4.49
CA ASP A 68 -5.00 11.00 4.89
C ASP A 68 -4.75 10.93 6.40
N ARG A 69 -3.67 11.60 6.82
CA ARG A 69 -3.33 11.84 8.23
C ARG A 69 -3.76 13.25 8.62
N LEU A 70 -5.06 13.54 8.60
CA LEU A 70 -5.60 14.87 8.98
C LEU A 70 -4.89 16.01 8.23
N GLY A 71 -4.64 15.85 6.93
CA GLY A 71 -3.93 16.83 6.10
C GLY A 71 -2.41 16.68 5.98
N GLU A 72 -1.74 15.78 6.72
CA GLU A 72 -0.27 15.59 6.62
C GLU A 72 0.17 14.63 5.48
N GLY A 73 -0.69 14.43 4.49
CA GLY A 73 -0.40 13.60 3.33
C GLY A 73 -1.31 12.39 3.17
N GLU A 74 -1.45 11.98 1.91
CA GLU A 74 -2.35 10.90 1.48
C GLU A 74 -1.61 9.56 1.41
N PHE A 75 -2.32 8.50 1.78
CA PHE A 75 -1.85 7.13 1.68
C PHE A 75 -3.01 6.19 1.37
N LEU A 76 -2.70 5.02 0.84
CA LEU A 76 -3.69 3.95 0.70
C LEU A 76 -3.74 3.11 1.97
N TYR A 77 -4.95 2.82 2.43
CA TYR A 77 -5.18 1.96 3.58
C TYR A 77 -5.91 0.68 3.19
N SER A 78 -5.35 -0.46 3.59
CA SER A 78 -5.96 -1.79 3.55
C SER A 78 -5.90 -2.41 4.94
N SER A 79 -7.03 -2.93 5.42
CA SER A 79 -7.07 -3.65 6.70
C SER A 79 -6.15 -4.87 6.67
N PHE A 80 -5.47 -5.14 7.80
CA PHE A 80 -4.60 -6.31 7.95
C PHE A 80 -5.38 -7.64 7.88
N SER A 81 -6.69 -7.61 8.18
CA SER A 81 -7.57 -8.79 8.20
C SER A 81 -8.11 -9.17 6.83
N TRP A 82 -7.92 -8.33 5.81
CA TRP A 82 -8.47 -8.58 4.48
C TRP A 82 -7.62 -9.55 3.67
N SER A 83 -8.30 -10.29 2.79
CA SER A 83 -7.66 -11.13 1.80
C SER A 83 -7.01 -10.26 0.71
N PHE A 84 -5.98 -10.83 0.10
CA PHE A 84 -5.29 -10.28 -1.04
C PHE A 84 -4.93 -11.43 -1.97
N GLU A 85 -4.75 -11.12 -3.24
CA GLU A 85 -4.32 -12.03 -4.29
C GLU A 85 -2.86 -11.74 -4.62
N VAL A 86 -2.05 -12.78 -4.84
CA VAL A 86 -0.67 -12.65 -5.31
C VAL A 86 -0.68 -12.71 -6.83
N LEU A 87 -0.15 -11.69 -7.49
CA LEU A 87 -0.02 -11.60 -8.94
C LEU A 87 1.38 -12.06 -9.32
N GLY A 88 1.47 -13.13 -10.12
CA GLY A 88 2.71 -13.81 -10.51
C GLY A 88 3.62 -13.00 -11.44
#